data_AF-A0AAW2H6M4-F1
#
_entry.id   AF-A0AAW2H6M4-F1
#
_cell.length_a   1.000
_cell.length_b   1.000
_cell.length_c   1.000
_cell.angle_alpha   90.00
_cell.angle_beta   90.00
_cell.angle_gamma   90.00
#
_symmetry.space_group_name_H-M   'P 1'
#
loop_
_entity.id
_entity.type
_entity.pdbx_description
1 polymer ?
#
loop_
_entity_poly.entity_id
_entity_poly.type
_entity_poly.pdbx_seq_one_letter_code
_entity_poly.pdbx_strand_id
1 'polypeptide(L)'
;MAQISDPSTDMEMPVVGQLLTALAIWVFFSNEWLMSPLGIWYLGLPSLVQICQYPLGVGVAVVTSVVVQLFLLSFIVLLIFAIADYAFQKKLFWDSIKMTKQELKEERKQAEGDPLLKSRLRDRMRQIVNQNIRKVVPRADVIITNPTHYAVALEWDAQRMIAPQVLAKGMDEIALSIIKVAKESQVPRIENRPLARALYASVEIGDAVPPEYWEIVSRILAEVYALNNKLKL
;
A
#
# COMPACT_ATOMS: atom_id res chain seq x y z
N MET A 1 -7.29 11.83 29.00
CA MET A 1 -8.53 11.10 29.33
C MET A 1 -8.58 9.86 28.45
N ALA A 2 -7.89 8.80 28.89
CA ALA A 2 -7.93 7.50 28.26
C ALA A 2 -9.06 6.72 28.92
N GLN A 3 -10.11 6.39 28.18
CA GLN A 3 -11.15 5.45 28.62
C GLN A 3 -10.55 4.05 28.59
N ILE A 4 -10.39 3.48 29.78
CA ILE A 4 -10.13 2.07 29.98
C ILE A 4 -11.44 1.35 29.66
N SER A 5 -11.48 0.64 28.53
CA SER A 5 -12.58 -0.23 28.15
C SER A 5 -12.54 -1.49 29.02
N ASP A 6 -13.65 -1.71 29.71
CA ASP A 6 -13.97 -2.87 30.55
C ASP A 6 -13.74 -4.20 29.82
N PRO A 7 -12.96 -5.16 30.36
CA PRO A 7 -12.66 -6.45 29.73
C PRO A 7 -13.77 -7.49 29.89
N SER A 8 -14.98 -7.11 30.32
CA SER A 8 -16.07 -8.04 30.64
C SER A 8 -17.05 -8.35 29.48
N THR A 9 -16.84 -7.84 28.27
CA THR A 9 -17.81 -7.98 27.15
C THR A 9 -17.32 -8.81 25.96
N ASP A 10 -16.25 -9.60 26.12
CA ASP A 10 -15.75 -10.52 25.09
C ASP A 10 -15.96 -12.01 25.44
N MET A 11 -16.74 -12.31 26.48
CA MET A 11 -16.91 -13.66 27.01
C MET A 11 -18.32 -14.23 26.84
N GLU A 12 -18.99 -13.90 25.73
CA GLU A 12 -20.16 -14.63 25.26
C GLU A 12 -19.97 -14.85 23.76
N MET A 13 -19.14 -15.82 23.32
CA MET A 13 -19.64 -17.14 22.94
C MET A 13 -18.46 -18.03 22.50
N PRO A 14 -17.99 -18.93 23.37
CA PRO A 14 -17.56 -20.26 22.90
C PRO A 14 -18.19 -21.40 23.70
N VAL A 15 -18.93 -21.09 24.78
CA VAL A 15 -19.45 -22.11 25.70
C VAL A 15 -20.72 -22.76 25.15
N VAL A 16 -21.64 -22.00 24.54
CA VAL A 16 -22.90 -22.57 24.01
C VAL A 16 -22.64 -23.52 22.85
N GLY A 17 -21.71 -23.19 21.95
CA GLY A 17 -21.29 -24.08 20.85
C GLY A 17 -20.56 -25.33 21.34
N GLN A 18 -19.71 -25.20 22.35
CA GLN A 18 -19.03 -26.34 22.99
C GLN A 18 -19.99 -27.23 23.78
N LEU A 19 -20.99 -26.65 24.44
CA LEU A 19 -22.02 -27.42 25.13
C LEU A 19 -22.96 -28.11 24.15
N LEU A 20 -23.33 -27.48 23.04
CA LEU A 20 -24.14 -28.12 22.00
C LEU A 20 -23.37 -29.22 21.26
N THR A 21 -22.08 -29.02 20.98
CA THR A 21 -21.23 -30.07 20.41
C THR A 21 -20.97 -31.20 21.41
N ALA A 22 -20.74 -30.89 22.69
CA ALA A 22 -20.61 -31.89 23.75
C ALA A 22 -21.93 -32.65 24.00
N LEU A 23 -23.08 -31.99 23.90
CA LEU A 23 -24.40 -32.59 24.05
C LEU A 23 -24.75 -33.42 22.80
N ALA A 24 -24.34 -32.99 21.60
CA ALA A 24 -24.43 -33.81 20.39
C ALA A 24 -23.52 -35.04 20.47
N ILE A 25 -22.28 -34.90 20.94
CA ILE A 25 -21.34 -36.02 21.18
C ILE A 25 -21.89 -36.96 22.26
N TRP A 26 -22.47 -36.42 23.34
CA TRP A 26 -23.07 -37.19 24.43
C TRP A 26 -24.35 -37.90 23.99
N VAL A 27 -25.23 -37.26 23.19
CA VAL A 27 -26.40 -37.92 22.57
C VAL A 27 -25.98 -38.98 21.57
N PHE A 28 -24.90 -38.74 20.82
CA PHE A 28 -24.30 -39.72 19.90
C PHE A 28 -23.69 -40.93 20.64
N PHE A 29 -23.10 -40.72 21.83
CA PHE A 29 -22.56 -41.77 22.70
C PHE A 29 -23.59 -42.41 23.65
N SER A 30 -24.72 -41.75 23.93
CA SER A 30 -25.77 -42.22 24.85
C SER A 30 -26.74 -43.20 24.17
N ASN A 31 -26.94 -43.05 22.87
CA ASN A 31 -27.89 -43.85 22.09
C ASN A 31 -27.21 -45.00 21.31
N GLU A 32 -26.43 -45.85 21.98
CA GLU A 32 -25.56 -46.84 21.31
C GLU A 32 -26.26 -48.01 20.60
N TRP A 33 -27.58 -48.22 20.74
CA TRP A 33 -28.19 -49.47 20.24
C TRP A 33 -28.81 -49.41 18.84
N LEU A 34 -29.15 -48.24 18.29
CA LEU A 34 -29.94 -48.17 17.05
C LEU A 34 -29.19 -47.64 15.82
N MET A 35 -28.10 -46.88 15.97
CA MET A 35 -27.45 -46.19 14.85
C MET A 35 -25.92 -46.35 14.79
N SER A 36 -25.32 -47.16 15.66
CA SER A 36 -23.91 -47.49 15.55
C SER A 36 -23.69 -48.48 14.38
N PRO A 37 -22.49 -48.53 13.77
CA PRO A 37 -22.08 -49.61 12.87
C PRO A 37 -22.30 -51.01 13.49
N LEU A 38 -22.35 -51.09 14.82
CA LEU A 38 -22.68 -52.28 15.61
C LEU A 38 -24.14 -52.73 15.46
N GLY A 39 -25.11 -51.82 15.25
CA GLY A 39 -26.51 -52.16 15.00
C GLY A 39 -26.75 -52.75 13.61
N ILE A 40 -26.02 -52.26 12.61
CA ILE A 40 -26.02 -52.84 11.25
C ILE A 40 -25.28 -54.19 11.26
N TRP A 41 -24.20 -54.30 12.04
CA TRP A 41 -23.56 -55.58 12.37
C TRP A 41 -24.55 -56.55 13.02
N TYR A 42 -25.33 -56.12 14.02
CA TYR A 42 -26.32 -56.96 14.71
C TYR A 42 -27.36 -57.55 13.75
N LEU A 43 -27.75 -56.81 12.71
CA LEU A 43 -28.65 -57.29 11.66
C LEU A 43 -27.99 -58.30 10.70
N GLY A 44 -26.67 -58.21 10.49
CA GLY A 44 -25.88 -59.10 9.64
C GLY A 44 -25.29 -60.33 10.34
N LEU A 45 -25.17 -60.31 11.67
CA LEU A 45 -24.71 -61.44 12.50
C LEU A 45 -25.46 -62.76 12.25
N PRO A 46 -26.81 -62.81 12.18
CA PRO A 46 -27.51 -64.07 11.92
C PRO A 46 -27.16 -64.66 10.54
N SER A 47 -26.95 -63.81 9.53
CA SER A 47 -26.55 -64.22 8.19
C SER A 47 -25.14 -64.82 8.18
N LEU A 48 -24.22 -64.30 8.99
CA LEU A 48 -22.86 -64.82 9.15
C LEU A 48 -22.83 -66.15 9.92
N VAL A 49 -23.65 -66.30 10.95
CA VAL A 49 -23.75 -67.54 11.75
C VAL A 49 -24.29 -68.71 10.91
N GLN A 50 -25.16 -68.45 9.94
CA GLN A 50 -25.72 -69.47 9.06
C GLN A 50 -24.74 -69.97 7.97
N ILE A 51 -23.59 -69.30 7.76
CA ILE A 51 -22.60 -69.68 6.72
C ILE A 51 -22.02 -71.07 6.98
N CYS A 52 -21.90 -71.49 8.23
CA CYS A 52 -21.38 -72.81 8.61
C CYS A 52 -22.19 -73.98 8.04
N GLN A 53 -23.40 -73.74 7.54
CA GLN A 53 -24.30 -74.75 7.00
C GLN A 53 -24.36 -74.78 5.46
N TYR A 54 -23.70 -73.82 4.77
CA TYR A 54 -23.75 -73.68 3.31
C TYR A 54 -22.46 -74.17 2.63
N PRO A 55 -22.53 -74.65 1.37
CA PRO A 55 -21.36 -74.99 0.58
C PRO A 55 -20.49 -73.74 0.29
N LEU A 56 -19.17 -73.93 0.21
CA LEU A 56 -18.15 -72.87 0.14
C LEU A 56 -18.45 -71.76 -0.89
N GLY A 57 -18.94 -72.12 -2.08
CA GLY A 57 -19.25 -71.14 -3.13
C GLY A 57 -20.36 -70.16 -2.76
N VAL A 58 -21.38 -70.61 -2.02
CA VAL A 58 -22.50 -69.77 -1.56
C VAL A 58 -22.06 -68.90 -0.37
N GLY A 59 -21.25 -69.47 0.53
CA GLY A 59 -20.69 -68.72 1.66
C GLY A 59 -19.89 -67.49 1.24
N VAL A 60 -19.02 -67.62 0.23
CA VAL A 60 -18.25 -66.49 -0.31
C VAL A 60 -19.15 -65.40 -0.87
N ALA A 61 -20.18 -65.75 -1.63
CA ALA A 61 -21.11 -64.80 -2.22
C ALA A 61 -21.89 -64.00 -1.15
N VAL A 62 -22.30 -64.66 -0.06
CA VAL A 62 -22.99 -64.00 1.07
C VAL A 62 -22.05 -63.05 1.83
N VAL A 63 -20.79 -63.44 2.06
CA VAL A 63 -19.82 -62.54 2.71
C VAL A 63 -19.57 -61.31 1.85
N THR A 64 -19.36 -61.48 0.54
CA THR A 64 -19.12 -60.35 -0.37
C THR A 64 -20.31 -59.40 -0.41
N SER A 65 -21.55 -59.89 -0.44
CA SER A 65 -22.73 -59.03 -0.48
C SER A 65 -22.90 -58.22 0.81
N VAL A 66 -22.65 -58.82 1.99
CA VAL A 66 -22.67 -58.12 3.28
C VAL A 66 -21.59 -57.04 3.35
N VAL A 67 -20.36 -57.35 2.93
CA VAL A 67 -19.26 -56.36 2.91
C VAL A 67 -19.59 -55.18 1.99
N VAL A 68 -20.12 -55.44 0.79
CA VAL A 68 -20.51 -54.38 -0.15
C VAL A 68 -21.64 -53.53 0.40
N GLN A 69 -22.64 -54.12 1.06
CA GLN A 69 -23.73 -53.38 1.69
C GLN A 69 -23.25 -52.48 2.82
N LEU A 70 -22.36 -52.99 3.69
CA LEU A 70 -21.75 -52.21 4.76
C LEU A 70 -20.93 -51.05 4.20
N PHE A 71 -20.13 -51.31 3.17
CA PHE A 71 -19.34 -50.28 2.51
C PHE A 71 -20.22 -49.17 1.94
N LEU A 72 -21.24 -49.55 1.16
CA LEU A 72 -22.13 -48.59 0.49
C LEU A 72 -22.92 -47.75 1.50
N LEU A 73 -23.40 -48.36 2.58
CA LEU A 73 -24.09 -47.64 3.65
C LEU A 73 -23.15 -46.66 4.38
N SER A 74 -21.94 -47.09 4.73
CA SER A 74 -20.95 -46.22 5.37
C SER A 74 -20.53 -45.06 4.47
N PHE A 75 -20.40 -45.30 3.17
CA PHE A 75 -20.10 -44.28 2.18
C PHE A 75 -21.20 -43.22 2.10
N ILE A 76 -22.47 -43.62 2.07
CA ILE A 76 -23.60 -42.69 2.03
C ILE A 76 -23.63 -41.82 3.29
N VAL A 77 -23.42 -42.42 4.46
CA VAL A 77 -23.39 -41.68 5.73
C VAL A 77 -22.26 -40.64 5.71
N LEU A 78 -21.05 -41.05 5.32
CA LEU A 78 -19.90 -40.12 5.22
C LEU A 78 -20.13 -39.02 4.18
N LEU A 79 -20.78 -39.33 3.06
CA LEU A 79 -21.11 -38.36 2.02
C LEU A 79 -22.05 -37.27 2.55
N ILE A 80 -23.07 -37.66 3.32
CA ILE A 80 -24.01 -36.71 3.95
C ILE A 80 -23.26 -35.79 4.92
N PHE A 81 -22.37 -36.34 5.75
CA PHE A 81 -21.55 -35.55 6.67
C PHE A 81 -20.62 -34.57 5.93
N ALA A 82 -19.96 -35.00 4.86
CA ALA A 82 -19.08 -34.15 4.06
C ALA A 82 -19.82 -32.97 3.41
N ILE A 83 -21.04 -33.21 2.89
CA ILE A 83 -21.86 -32.15 2.29
C ILE A 83 -22.29 -31.14 3.36
N ALA A 84 -22.71 -31.62 4.54
CA ALA A 84 -23.09 -30.75 5.64
C ALA A 84 -21.92 -29.86 6.07
N ASP A 85 -20.73 -30.44 6.29
CA ASP A 85 -19.53 -29.70 6.70
C ASP A 85 -19.12 -28.63 5.67
N TYR A 86 -19.13 -28.97 4.37
CA TYR A 86 -18.84 -28.02 3.30
C TYR A 86 -19.81 -26.83 3.29
N ALA A 87 -21.12 -27.07 3.51
CA ALA A 87 -22.11 -26.02 3.55
C ALA A 87 -21.87 -25.04 4.72
N PHE A 88 -21.51 -25.55 5.89
CA PHE A 88 -21.16 -24.73 7.05
C PHE A 88 -19.91 -23.88 6.80
N GLN A 89 -18.84 -24.49 6.29
CA GLN A 89 -17.59 -23.78 5.96
C GLN A 89 -17.81 -22.67 4.93
N LYS A 90 -18.60 -22.95 3.89
CA LYS A 90 -18.92 -21.96 2.85
C LYS A 90 -19.64 -20.75 3.45
N LYS A 91 -20.60 -20.96 4.35
CA LYS A 91 -21.30 -19.86 5.02
C LYS A 91 -20.35 -19.00 5.84
N LEU A 92 -19.48 -19.63 6.64
CA LEU A 92 -18.48 -18.92 7.44
C LEU A 92 -17.54 -18.07 6.59
N PHE A 93 -17.10 -18.59 5.44
CA PHE A 93 -16.26 -17.86 4.50
C PHE A 93 -16.96 -16.61 3.92
N TRP A 94 -18.24 -16.74 3.55
CA TRP A 94 -19.02 -15.59 3.09
C TRP A 94 -19.22 -14.56 4.18
N ASP A 95 -19.34 -14.98 5.44
CA ASP A 95 -19.47 -14.07 6.56
C ASP A 95 -18.12 -13.39 6.89
N SER A 96 -16.98 -14.09 6.76
CA SER A 96 -15.65 -13.52 7.03
C SER A 96 -15.18 -12.49 5.99
N ILE A 97 -15.71 -12.54 4.75
CA ILE A 97 -15.35 -11.58 3.69
C ILE A 97 -16.23 -10.31 3.72
N LYS A 98 -17.32 -10.33 4.48
CA LYS A 98 -18.17 -9.16 4.63
C LYS A 98 -17.49 -8.14 5.54
N MET A 99 -17.00 -7.06 4.95
CA MET A 99 -16.61 -5.88 5.72
C MET A 99 -17.83 -5.16 6.27
N THR A 100 -17.72 -4.64 7.49
CA THR A 100 -18.80 -3.85 8.09
C THR A 100 -18.83 -2.43 7.49
N LYS A 101 -20.00 -1.77 7.53
CA LYS A 101 -20.10 -0.36 7.09
C LYS A 101 -19.19 0.58 7.89
N GLN A 102 -18.82 0.19 9.11
CA GLN A 102 -17.90 0.94 9.96
C GLN A 102 -16.45 0.74 9.50
N GLU A 103 -16.01 -0.50 9.28
CA GLU A 103 -14.70 -0.81 8.70
C GLU A 103 -14.49 -0.11 7.35
N LEU A 104 -15.48 -0.16 6.47
CA LEU A 104 -15.40 0.47 5.15
C LEU A 104 -15.26 2.01 5.24
N LYS A 105 -15.85 2.62 6.27
CA LYS A 105 -15.74 4.06 6.53
C LYS A 105 -14.38 4.40 7.13
N GLU A 106 -13.80 3.52 7.94
CA GLU A 106 -12.46 3.67 8.52
C GLU A 106 -11.36 3.48 7.48
N GLU A 107 -11.47 2.47 6.62
CA GLU A 107 -10.58 2.28 5.47
C GLU A 107 -10.59 3.52 4.56
N ARG A 108 -11.78 4.09 4.27
CA ARG A 108 -11.86 5.32 3.46
C ARG A 108 -11.18 6.51 4.14
N LYS A 109 -11.34 6.68 5.46
CA LYS A 109 -10.65 7.73 6.21
C LYS A 109 -9.13 7.54 6.20
N GLN A 110 -8.65 6.30 6.30
CA GLN A 110 -7.22 5.98 6.22
C GLN A 110 -6.66 6.17 4.80
N ALA A 111 -7.42 5.79 3.77
CA ALA A 111 -7.02 5.90 2.37
C ALA A 111 -7.00 7.35 1.86
N GLU A 112 -7.98 8.18 2.24
CA GLU A 112 -8.04 9.58 1.84
C GLU A 112 -7.06 10.46 2.64
N GLY A 113 -6.68 10.03 3.86
CA GLY A 113 -5.84 10.79 4.78
C GLY A 113 -6.51 12.09 5.26
N ASP A 114 -5.98 12.73 6.31
CA ASP A 114 -6.50 14.03 6.74
C ASP A 114 -6.11 15.11 5.69
N PRO A 115 -7.07 15.74 4.98
CA PRO A 115 -6.77 16.77 4.00
C PRO A 115 -6.01 17.96 4.61
N LEU A 116 -6.24 18.26 5.90
CA LEU A 116 -5.50 19.29 6.61
C LEU A 116 -4.04 18.91 6.79
N LEU A 117 -3.76 17.63 7.02
CA LEU A 117 -2.40 17.12 7.20
C LEU A 117 -1.63 17.12 5.87
N LYS A 118 -2.31 16.78 4.76
CA LYS A 118 -1.75 16.89 3.39
C LYS A 118 -1.44 18.35 3.01
N SER A 119 -2.34 19.29 3.32
CA SER A 119 -2.09 20.72 3.08
C SER A 119 -0.91 21.22 3.91
N ARG A 120 -0.89 20.93 5.21
CA ARG A 120 0.20 21.32 6.11
C ARG A 120 1.55 20.78 5.65
N LEU A 121 1.59 19.54 5.15
CA LEU A 121 2.81 18.94 4.61
C LEU A 121 3.30 19.72 3.37
N ARG A 122 2.40 20.03 2.43
CA ARG A 122 2.71 20.81 1.23
C ARG A 122 3.22 22.21 1.60
N ASP A 123 2.58 22.87 2.55
CA ASP A 123 2.99 24.20 3.02
C ASP A 123 4.38 24.16 3.67
N ARG A 124 4.66 23.11 4.46
CA ARG A 124 5.99 22.90 5.05
C ARG A 124 7.06 22.66 3.99
N MET A 125 6.77 21.86 2.96
CA MET A 125 7.68 21.64 1.84
C MET A 125 7.99 22.95 1.10
N ARG A 126 6.97 23.78 0.83
CA ARG A 126 7.14 25.11 0.23
C ARG A 126 8.02 26.02 1.08
N GLN A 127 7.85 26.00 2.40
CA GLN A 127 8.69 26.77 3.32
C GLN A 127 10.15 26.33 3.26
N ILE A 128 10.43 25.02 3.24
CA ILE A 128 11.79 24.48 3.13
C ILE A 128 12.47 24.92 1.82
N VAL A 129 11.75 24.80 0.70
CA VAL A 129 12.25 25.25 -0.62
C VAL A 129 12.60 26.73 -0.59
N ASN A 130 11.69 27.58 -0.08
CA ASN A 130 11.92 29.02 0.02
C ASN A 130 13.09 29.38 0.95
N GLN A 131 13.30 28.63 2.04
CA GLN A 131 14.46 28.80 2.91
C GLN A 131 15.77 28.50 2.19
N ASN A 132 15.82 27.44 1.38
CA ASN A 132 16.99 27.10 0.59
C ASN A 132 17.28 28.16 -0.48
N ILE A 133 16.26 28.65 -1.17
CA ILE A 133 16.38 29.75 -2.15
C ILE A 133 16.98 30.99 -1.50
N ARG A 134 16.48 31.39 -0.31
CA ARG A 134 16.99 32.53 0.45
C ARG A 134 18.47 32.40 0.84
N LYS A 135 18.96 31.17 1.04
CA LYS A 135 20.37 30.91 1.35
C LYS A 135 21.26 30.91 0.11
N VAL A 136 20.75 30.39 -1.00
CA VAL A 136 21.57 30.11 -2.19
C VAL A 136 21.58 31.28 -3.17
N VAL A 137 20.44 31.91 -3.45
CA VAL A 137 20.31 32.99 -4.43
C VAL A 137 21.20 34.20 -4.17
N PRO A 138 21.45 34.65 -2.92
CA PRO A 138 22.35 35.78 -2.68
C PRO A 138 23.80 35.57 -3.14
N ARG A 139 24.21 34.32 -3.38
CA ARG A 139 25.54 33.97 -3.90
C ARG A 139 25.62 33.97 -5.43
N ALA A 140 24.48 34.11 -6.12
CA ALA A 140 24.45 34.14 -7.57
C ALA A 140 24.95 35.49 -8.08
N ASP A 141 25.72 35.46 -9.17
CA ASP A 141 26.21 36.67 -9.85
C ASP A 141 25.15 37.25 -10.79
N VAL A 142 24.33 36.38 -11.40
CA VAL A 142 23.26 36.80 -12.32
C VAL A 142 22.08 35.83 -12.29
N ILE A 143 20.88 36.37 -12.53
CA ILE A 143 19.67 35.59 -12.71
C ILE A 143 19.08 35.84 -14.08
N ILE A 144 18.90 34.75 -14.83
CA ILE A 144 18.28 34.76 -16.15
C ILE A 144 16.81 34.39 -15.99
N THR A 145 15.93 35.22 -16.53
CA THR A 145 14.48 35.08 -16.31
C THR A 145 13.68 35.01 -17.62
N ASN A 146 12.61 34.21 -17.59
CA ASN A 146 11.44 34.34 -18.44
C ASN A 146 10.31 34.84 -17.53
N PRO A 147 9.82 36.08 -17.71
CA PRO A 147 9.27 36.97 -16.69
C PRO A 147 8.63 36.36 -15.44
N THR A 148 7.68 35.44 -15.62
CA THR A 148 6.94 34.79 -14.52
C THR A 148 7.06 33.27 -14.54
N HIS A 149 7.65 32.70 -15.58
CA HIS A 149 7.62 31.26 -15.82
C HIS A 149 8.90 30.54 -15.44
N TYR A 150 10.07 31.15 -15.68
CA TYR A 150 11.35 30.50 -15.41
C TYR A 150 12.35 31.50 -14.81
N ALA A 151 13.10 31.03 -13.81
CA ALA A 151 14.25 31.75 -13.28
C ALA A 151 15.39 30.77 -13.05
N VAL A 152 16.59 31.14 -13.52
CA VAL A 152 17.82 30.37 -13.34
C VAL A 152 18.89 31.31 -12.78
N ALA A 153 19.40 30.99 -11.60
CA ALA A 153 20.47 31.70 -10.94
C ALA A 153 21.81 31.01 -11.25
N LEU A 154 22.78 31.80 -11.70
CA LEU A 154 24.13 31.35 -12.06
C LEU A 154 25.17 31.96 -11.14
N GLU A 155 26.18 31.18 -10.79
CA GLU A 155 27.40 31.60 -10.11
C GLU A 155 28.60 31.40 -11.03
N TRP A 156 29.53 32.33 -10.99
CA TRP A 156 30.76 32.29 -11.77
C TRP A 156 31.94 32.85 -10.99
N ASP A 157 32.96 32.03 -10.79
CA ASP A 157 34.27 32.45 -10.30
C ASP A 157 35.33 32.27 -11.40
N ALA A 158 35.80 33.38 -11.96
CA ALA A 158 36.80 33.42 -13.03
C ALA A 158 38.14 32.77 -12.67
N GLN A 159 38.47 32.60 -11.38
CA GLN A 159 39.73 32.01 -10.94
C GLN A 159 39.63 30.49 -10.73
N ARG A 160 38.43 29.96 -10.45
CA ARG A 160 38.24 28.59 -9.97
C ARG A 160 37.38 27.72 -10.88
N MET A 161 36.52 28.33 -11.67
CA MET A 161 35.53 27.61 -12.47
C MET A 161 35.89 27.65 -13.95
N ILE A 162 35.55 26.57 -14.66
CA ILE A 162 35.72 26.47 -16.13
C ILE A 162 34.47 26.96 -16.85
N ALA A 163 33.30 26.70 -16.27
CA ALA A 163 32.01 27.23 -16.73
C ALA A 163 31.13 27.65 -15.53
N PRO A 164 30.20 28.60 -15.71
CA PRO A 164 29.26 29.01 -14.67
C PRO A 164 28.40 27.84 -14.19
N GLN A 165 28.07 27.83 -12.90
CA GLN A 165 27.29 26.77 -12.26
C GLN A 165 25.86 27.24 -11.99
N VAL A 166 24.89 26.35 -12.15
CA VAL A 166 23.49 26.62 -11.79
C VAL A 166 23.30 26.47 -10.29
N LEU A 167 23.10 27.58 -9.58
CA LEU A 167 22.89 27.57 -8.13
C LEU A 167 21.43 27.27 -7.75
N ALA A 168 20.48 27.80 -8.50
CA ALA A 168 19.07 27.55 -8.29
C ALA A 168 18.31 27.69 -9.60
N LYS A 169 17.29 26.85 -9.81
CA LYS A 169 16.35 27.01 -10.91
C LYS A 169 14.93 26.76 -10.43
N GLY A 170 13.96 27.42 -11.04
CA GLY A 170 12.56 27.34 -10.65
C GLY A 170 11.61 27.64 -11.79
N MET A 171 10.40 27.07 -11.68
CA MET A 171 9.26 27.35 -12.55
C MET A 171 8.13 28.01 -11.74
N ASP A 172 7.36 28.89 -12.38
CA ASP A 172 6.18 29.58 -11.84
C ASP A 172 6.38 30.13 -10.41
N GLU A 173 5.73 29.55 -9.39
CA GLU A 173 5.83 30.01 -7.98
C GLU A 173 7.29 30.07 -7.49
N ILE A 174 8.10 29.08 -7.84
CA ILE A 174 9.51 29.01 -7.44
C ILE A 174 10.33 30.08 -8.17
N ALA A 175 10.02 30.33 -9.45
CA ALA A 175 10.66 31.38 -10.22
C ALA A 175 10.38 32.77 -9.61
N LEU A 176 9.13 33.02 -9.21
CA LEU A 176 8.75 34.26 -8.52
C LEU A 176 9.47 34.40 -7.17
N SER A 177 9.62 33.31 -6.40
CA SER A 177 10.42 33.32 -5.17
C SER A 177 11.89 33.68 -5.43
N ILE A 178 12.51 33.09 -6.46
CA ILE A 178 13.90 33.41 -6.84
C ILE A 178 14.02 34.89 -7.21
N ILE A 179 13.13 35.41 -8.05
CA ILE A 179 13.12 36.82 -8.47
C ILE A 179 12.93 37.75 -7.26
N LYS A 180 12.05 37.38 -6.33
CA LYS A 180 11.82 38.17 -5.11
C LYS A 180 13.07 38.23 -4.24
N VAL A 181 13.70 37.09 -3.96
CA VAL A 181 14.94 37.03 -3.17
C VAL A 181 16.08 37.76 -3.87
N ALA A 182 16.20 37.63 -5.19
CA ALA A 182 17.19 38.36 -5.97
C ALA A 182 17.06 39.87 -5.83
N LYS A 183 15.81 40.37 -5.87
CA LYS A 183 15.52 41.79 -5.65
C LYS A 183 15.87 42.23 -4.23
N GLU A 184 15.58 41.39 -3.23
CA GLU A 184 15.96 41.64 -1.82
C GLU A 184 17.48 41.66 -1.62
N SER A 185 18.22 40.81 -2.35
CA SER A 185 19.68 40.67 -2.26
C SER A 185 20.47 41.46 -3.29
N GLN A 186 19.80 42.32 -4.08
CA GLN A 186 20.39 43.14 -5.14
C GLN A 186 21.17 42.35 -6.20
N VAL A 187 20.76 41.10 -6.48
CA VAL A 187 21.35 40.29 -7.54
C VAL A 187 20.82 40.76 -8.91
N PRO A 188 21.70 41.04 -9.89
CA PRO A 188 21.32 41.46 -11.23
C PRO A 188 20.39 40.46 -11.93
N ARG A 189 19.32 40.98 -12.52
CA ARG A 189 18.32 40.21 -13.28
C ARG A 189 18.39 40.58 -14.75
N ILE A 190 18.51 39.57 -15.61
CA ILE A 190 18.49 39.71 -17.07
C ILE A 190 17.30 38.93 -17.63
N GLU A 191 16.51 39.54 -18.51
CA GLU A 191 15.43 38.86 -19.22
C GLU A 191 15.97 38.25 -20.51
N ASN A 192 15.91 36.92 -20.61
CA ASN A 192 16.22 36.20 -21.84
C ASN A 192 15.36 34.93 -21.88
N ARG A 193 14.20 35.01 -22.56
CA ARG A 193 13.20 33.93 -22.55
C ARG A 193 13.71 32.62 -23.19
N PRO A 194 14.39 32.66 -24.35
CA PRO A 194 14.97 31.45 -24.95
C PRO A 194 15.99 30.78 -24.02
N LEU A 195 16.94 31.55 -23.48
CA LEU A 195 18.01 31.01 -22.64
C LEU A 195 17.47 30.48 -21.30
N ALA A 196 16.54 31.19 -20.65
CA ALA A 196 15.94 30.72 -19.39
C ALA A 196 15.22 29.38 -19.56
N ARG A 197 14.47 29.20 -20.67
CA ARG A 197 13.80 27.94 -20.99
C ARG A 197 14.81 26.82 -21.26
N ALA A 198 15.84 27.12 -22.05
CA ALA A 198 16.86 26.16 -22.43
C ALA A 198 17.64 25.67 -21.20
N LEU A 199 18.13 26.59 -20.35
CA LEU A 199 18.87 26.25 -19.13
C LEU A 199 18.00 25.50 -18.11
N TYR A 200 16.73 25.88 -17.95
CA TYR A 200 15.83 25.17 -17.04
C TYR A 200 15.65 23.70 -17.43
N ALA A 201 15.51 23.44 -18.74
CA ALA A 201 15.28 22.11 -19.29
C ALA A 201 16.55 21.24 -19.37
N SER A 202 17.71 21.84 -19.63
CA SER A 202 18.95 21.10 -19.95
C SER A 202 19.94 20.91 -18.80
N VAL A 203 19.84 21.68 -17.71
CA VAL A 203 20.86 21.70 -16.65
C VAL A 203 20.23 21.54 -15.27
N GLU A 204 20.76 20.68 -14.41
CA GLU A 204 20.30 20.53 -13.02
C GLU A 204 20.96 21.53 -12.05
N ILE A 205 20.44 21.58 -10.83
CA ILE A 205 21.01 22.44 -9.78
C ILE A 205 22.33 21.84 -9.33
N GLY A 206 23.42 22.62 -9.37
CA GLY A 206 24.77 22.19 -9.06
C GLY A 206 25.58 21.78 -10.30
N ASP A 207 24.98 21.73 -11.49
CA ASP A 207 25.72 21.42 -12.70
C ASP A 207 26.28 22.67 -13.38
N ALA A 208 27.36 22.48 -14.12
CA ALA A 208 27.95 23.51 -14.97
C ALA A 208 27.11 23.72 -16.23
N VAL A 209 27.07 24.97 -16.72
CA VAL A 209 26.37 25.32 -17.96
C VAL A 209 27.01 24.57 -19.15
N PRO A 210 26.22 23.91 -20.02
CA PRO A 210 26.73 23.22 -21.21
C PRO A 210 27.44 24.15 -22.20
N PRO A 211 28.40 23.61 -23.00
CA PRO A 211 29.18 24.38 -23.97
C PRO A 211 28.36 25.21 -24.95
N GLU A 212 27.19 24.70 -25.34
CA GLU A 212 26.25 25.33 -26.27
C GLU A 212 25.81 26.74 -25.81
N TYR A 213 25.80 27.00 -24.51
CA TYR A 213 25.32 28.26 -23.95
C TYR A 213 26.45 29.19 -23.49
N TRP A 214 27.73 28.78 -23.57
CA TRP A 214 28.85 29.55 -23.03
C TRP A 214 28.98 30.94 -23.64
N GLU A 215 28.82 31.08 -24.96
CA GLU A 215 28.94 32.37 -25.65
C GLU A 215 27.89 33.37 -25.15
N ILE A 216 26.63 32.92 -25.01
CA ILE A 216 25.54 33.80 -24.57
C ILE A 216 25.68 34.13 -23.08
N VAL A 217 26.00 33.14 -22.25
CA VAL A 217 26.14 33.32 -20.80
C VAL A 217 27.35 34.21 -20.46
N SER A 218 28.50 34.03 -21.13
CA SER A 218 29.68 34.87 -20.92
C SER A 218 29.43 36.34 -21.28
N ARG A 219 28.72 36.61 -22.38
CA ARG A 219 28.30 37.97 -22.76
C ARG A 219 27.39 38.61 -21.69
N ILE A 220 26.44 37.84 -21.16
CA ILE A 220 25.56 38.32 -20.07
C ILE A 220 26.38 38.62 -18.81
N LEU A 221 27.29 37.73 -18.42
CA LEU A 221 28.18 37.95 -17.27
C LEU A 221 29.05 39.19 -17.47
N ALA A 222 29.66 39.36 -18.64
CA ALA A 222 30.48 40.53 -18.97
C ALA A 222 29.69 41.84 -18.84
N GLU A 223 28.43 41.86 -19.32
CA GLU A 223 27.53 43.00 -19.17
C GLU A 223 27.24 43.30 -17.70
N VAL A 224 26.93 42.27 -16.90
CA VAL A 224 26.68 42.40 -15.46
C VAL A 224 27.90 42.92 -14.70
N TYR A 225 29.10 42.39 -14.97
CA TYR A 225 30.33 42.88 -14.36
C TYR A 225 30.64 44.32 -14.78
N ALA A 226 30.40 44.69 -16.03
CA ALA A 226 30.57 46.07 -16.49
C ALA A 226 29.61 47.04 -15.77
N LEU A 227 28.36 46.64 -15.52
CA LEU A 227 27.39 47.41 -14.75
C LEU A 227 27.80 47.53 -13.28
N ASN A 228 28.21 46.43 -12.65
CA ASN A 228 28.64 46.43 -11.25
C ASN A 228 29.95 47.22 -11.02
N ASN A 229 30.87 47.23 -11.99
CA ASN A 229 32.11 47.99 -11.88
C ASN A 229 31.89 49.51 -12.03
N LYS A 230 30.89 49.93 -12.81
CA LYS A 230 30.45 51.34 -12.88
C LYS A 230 29.79 51.84 -11.59
N LEU A 231 29.25 50.94 -10.77
CA LEU A 231 28.59 51.26 -9.49
C LEU A 231 29.57 51.38 -8.31
N LYS A 232 30.88 51.10 -8.51
CA LYS A 232 31.94 51.22 -7.50
C LYS A 232 32.79 52.51 -7.64
N LEU A 233 32.35 53.46 -8.47
CA LEU A 233 32.90 54.81 -8.62
C LEU A 233 31.98 55.82 -7.93
#